data_AF-A0A2V6P389-F1
#
_entry.id   AF-A0A2V6P389-F1
#
_cell.length_a   1.000
_cell.length_b   1.000
_cell.length_c   1.000
_cell.angle_alpha   90.00
_cell.angle_beta   90.00
_cell.angle_gamma   90.00
#
_symmetry.space_group_name_H-M   'P 1'
#
loop_
_entity.id
_entity.type
_entity.pdbx_description
1 polymer ?
#
loop_
_entity_poly.entity_id
_entity_poly.type
_entity_poly.pdbx_seq_one_letter_code
_entity_poly.pdbx_strand_id
1 'polypeptide(L)'
;MKIWKTLLLVYRELDIHLPVGRDSVEPRRLRSSAAQTHFHHVASERELADALDSFRGFPHLVSELTGGRAGIEYEIVRPDHALTSLTRESSSRFWPSPDDTRADLDEFAPPGKYDSIFIFWPQRNLKNGTAVPCHAWGLAMGASESTNGATYAAIANAPSSAWENEARGEVWLHEWLHGVCAHFAQRGHVMPEHDADGGELHGYARSPTAGWTDYYRDLMSGNVLEDGKRFGIPADAWVA
;
A
#
# COMPACT_ATOMS: atom_id res chain seq x y z
N MET A 1 7.61 21.06 -10.32
CA MET A 1 7.39 20.01 -9.31
C MET A 1 5.90 19.81 -9.17
N LYS A 2 5.40 18.59 -9.38
CA LYS A 2 4.01 18.20 -9.12
C LYS A 2 3.88 17.76 -7.67
N ILE A 3 2.93 18.34 -6.95
CA ILE A 3 2.54 17.85 -5.63
C ILE A 3 1.41 16.85 -5.80
N TRP A 4 1.56 15.70 -5.16
CA TRP A 4 0.54 14.68 -4.98
C TRP A 4 -0.05 14.84 -3.58
N LYS A 5 -1.34 15.15 -3.53
CA LYS A 5 -2.09 15.25 -2.29
C LYS A 5 -2.48 13.86 -1.84
N THR A 6 -2.09 13.49 -0.63
CA THR A 6 -2.23 12.14 -0.11
C THR A 6 -3.03 12.12 1.19
N LEU A 7 -4.02 11.25 1.29
CA LEU A 7 -4.69 10.95 2.55
C LEU A 7 -4.17 9.64 3.10
N LEU A 8 -3.93 9.57 4.42
CA LEU A 8 -3.80 8.32 5.15
C LEU A 8 -4.96 8.21 6.16
N LEU A 9 -5.84 7.23 5.95
CA LEU A 9 -6.84 6.80 6.92
C LEU A 9 -6.25 5.72 7.81
N VAL A 10 -6.30 5.93 9.13
CA VAL A 10 -5.69 5.04 10.12
C VAL A 10 -6.78 4.42 10.97
N TYR A 11 -7.22 3.22 10.61
CA TYR A 11 -8.12 2.44 11.45
C TYR A 11 -7.33 1.84 12.60
N ARG A 12 -7.71 2.19 13.82
CA ARG A 12 -7.13 1.62 15.03
C ARG A 12 -7.67 0.23 15.33
N GLU A 13 -8.88 -0.07 14.89
CA GLU A 13 -9.65 -1.24 15.28
C GLU A 13 -10.23 -1.96 14.07
N LEU A 14 -10.20 -3.29 14.10
CA LEU A 14 -10.87 -4.18 13.15
C LEU A 14 -11.76 -5.13 13.93
N ASP A 15 -13.05 -5.15 13.60
CA ASP A 15 -14.07 -5.98 14.25
C ASP A 15 -14.97 -6.64 13.20
N ILE A 16 -14.70 -7.91 12.89
CA ILE A 16 -15.31 -8.61 11.74
C ILE A 16 -15.61 -10.08 12.04
N HIS A 17 -16.44 -10.71 11.20
CA HIS A 17 -16.75 -12.13 11.26
C HIS A 17 -16.26 -12.85 9.99
N LEU A 18 -15.05 -13.40 10.02
CA LEU A 18 -14.38 -14.02 8.87
C LEU A 18 -13.54 -15.25 9.28
N PRO A 19 -13.08 -16.08 8.32
CA PRO A 19 -12.09 -17.10 8.62
C PRO A 19 -10.81 -16.48 9.20
N VAL A 20 -10.33 -16.99 10.34
CA VAL A 20 -9.09 -16.53 11.00
C VAL A 20 -8.08 -17.68 11.06
N GLY A 21 -6.80 -17.37 10.84
CA GLY A 21 -5.70 -18.34 10.90
C GLY A 21 -4.53 -17.86 11.75
N ARG A 22 -3.61 -18.77 12.05
CA ARG A 22 -2.25 -18.38 12.46
C ARG A 22 -1.50 -17.89 11.24
N ASP A 23 -0.68 -16.88 11.45
CA ASP A 23 0.23 -16.36 10.45
C ASP A 23 1.32 -17.39 10.11
N SER A 24 1.09 -18.14 9.04
CA SER A 24 2.09 -18.99 8.40
C SER A 24 1.89 -18.79 6.92
N VAL A 25 2.94 -18.32 6.23
CA VAL A 25 2.98 -17.96 4.81
C VAL A 25 2.72 -19.17 3.87
N GLU A 26 2.28 -20.32 4.40
CA GLU A 26 1.96 -21.52 3.63
C GLU A 26 0.45 -21.75 3.43
N PRO A 27 0.04 -22.25 2.25
CA PRO A 27 -1.35 -22.57 1.97
C PRO A 27 -1.77 -23.84 2.72
N ARG A 28 -2.56 -23.69 3.78
CA ARG A 28 -3.32 -24.83 4.33
C ARG A 28 -4.53 -25.12 3.45
N ARG A 29 -4.67 -26.39 3.04
CA ARG A 29 -5.92 -26.93 2.47
C ARG A 29 -7.05 -26.70 3.46
N LEU A 30 -7.99 -25.81 3.12
CA LEU A 30 -9.20 -25.61 3.91
C LEU A 30 -10.09 -26.84 3.78
N ARG A 31 -10.35 -27.50 4.92
CA ARG A 31 -11.50 -28.38 5.07
C ARG A 31 -12.76 -27.56 4.84
N SER A 32 -13.64 -28.11 4.02
CA SER A 32 -14.98 -27.62 3.71
C SER A 32 -15.77 -27.26 4.98
N SER A 33 -16.43 -26.11 4.95
CA SER A 33 -17.17 -25.43 6.04
C SER A 33 -16.30 -24.80 7.15
N ALA A 34 -15.49 -23.81 6.81
CA ALA A 34 -14.89 -22.94 7.82
C ALA A 34 -16.01 -22.11 8.48
N ALA A 35 -16.32 -22.40 9.74
CA ALA A 35 -17.12 -21.52 10.58
C ALA A 35 -16.48 -20.12 10.55
N GLN A 36 -17.26 -19.09 10.26
CA GLN A 36 -16.81 -17.71 10.43
C GLN A 36 -16.47 -17.51 11.90
N THR A 37 -15.27 -16.99 12.16
CA THR A 37 -14.79 -16.66 13.50
C THR A 37 -14.83 -15.16 13.67
N HIS A 38 -15.26 -14.71 14.84
CA HIS A 38 -15.13 -13.31 15.22
C HIS A 38 -13.64 -12.97 15.36
N PHE A 39 -13.17 -11.98 14.60
CA PHE A 39 -11.85 -11.39 14.73
C PHE A 39 -12.03 -9.97 15.25
N HIS A 40 -11.42 -9.71 16.40
CA HIS A 40 -11.38 -8.39 16.99
C HIS A 40 -9.95 -8.05 17.37
N HIS A 41 -9.44 -6.95 16.85
CA HIS A 41 -8.14 -6.44 17.20
C HIS A 41 -8.10 -4.92 17.22
N VAL A 42 -7.55 -4.38 18.32
CA VAL A 42 -7.23 -2.97 18.49
C VAL A 42 -5.70 -2.86 18.45
N ALA A 43 -5.18 -2.16 17.44
CA ALA A 43 -3.75 -1.89 17.33
C ALA A 43 -3.27 -1.10 18.55
N SER A 44 -2.12 -1.51 19.08
CA SER A 44 -1.45 -0.79 20.16
C SER A 44 -0.87 0.54 19.66
N GLU A 45 -0.61 1.46 20.59
CA GLU A 45 0.06 2.73 20.27
C GLU A 45 1.42 2.51 19.61
N ARG A 46 2.13 1.41 19.94
CA ARG A 46 3.41 1.06 19.31
C ARG A 46 3.23 0.69 17.84
N GLU A 47 2.25 -0.14 17.52
CA GLU A 47 1.95 -0.54 16.14
C GLU A 47 1.59 0.67 15.27
N LEU A 48 0.76 1.58 15.82
CA LEU A 48 0.43 2.84 15.15
C LEU A 48 1.66 3.74 15.00
N ALA A 49 2.48 3.87 16.04
CA ALA A 49 3.67 4.72 16.03
C ALA A 49 4.69 4.27 14.98
N ASP A 50 4.95 2.96 14.86
CA ASP A 50 5.89 2.40 13.89
C ASP A 50 5.43 2.64 12.45
N ALA A 51 4.15 2.34 12.16
CA ALA A 51 3.57 2.57 10.84
C ALA A 51 3.58 4.06 10.45
N LEU A 52 3.19 4.95 11.38
CA LEU A 52 3.18 6.39 11.16
C LEU A 52 4.58 6.98 11.05
N ASP A 53 5.56 6.44 11.77
CA ASP A 53 6.95 6.86 11.61
C ASP A 53 7.46 6.50 10.21
N SER A 54 7.22 5.28 9.77
CA SER A 54 7.56 4.85 8.41
C SER A 54 6.86 5.72 7.35
N PHE A 55 5.55 5.96 7.48
CA PHE A 55 4.79 6.80 6.53
C PHE A 55 5.36 8.22 6.40
N ARG A 56 5.89 8.80 7.49
CA ARG A 56 6.53 10.12 7.43
C ARG A 56 7.85 10.15 6.65
N GLY A 57 8.46 9.00 6.36
CA GLY A 57 9.62 8.88 5.49
C GLY A 57 9.28 8.86 3.99
N PHE A 58 8.08 8.40 3.64
CA PHE A 58 7.65 8.25 2.24
C PHE A 58 7.76 9.53 1.39
N PRO A 59 7.33 10.72 1.86
CA PRO A 59 7.50 11.97 1.10
C PRO A 59 8.94 12.27 0.71
N HIS A 60 9.90 11.93 1.59
CA HIS A 60 11.32 12.13 1.31
C HIS A 60 11.78 11.23 0.17
N LEU A 61 11.40 9.94 0.21
CA LEU A 61 11.74 9.00 -0.85
C LEU A 61 11.16 9.44 -2.21
N VAL A 62 9.89 9.86 -2.27
CA VAL A 62 9.31 10.36 -3.53
C VAL A 62 10.10 11.53 -4.10
N SER A 63 10.43 12.51 -3.25
CA SER A 63 11.22 13.67 -3.67
C SER A 63 12.62 13.25 -4.12
N GLU A 64 13.28 12.35 -3.38
CA GLU A 64 14.64 11.90 -3.70
C GLU A 64 14.69 11.14 -5.02
N LEU A 65 13.81 10.13 -5.17
CA LEU A 65 13.84 9.20 -6.30
C LEU A 65 13.36 9.85 -7.61
N THR A 66 12.56 10.91 -7.54
CA THR A 66 12.19 11.72 -8.72
C THR A 66 13.15 12.88 -9.00
N GLY A 67 14.17 13.09 -8.17
CA GLY A 67 15.06 14.25 -8.26
C GLY A 67 14.33 15.58 -8.06
N GLY A 68 13.35 15.62 -7.15
CA GLY A 68 12.57 16.80 -6.78
C GLY A 68 11.44 17.16 -7.76
N ARG A 69 11.09 16.26 -8.68
CA ARG A 69 10.03 16.51 -9.67
C ARG A 69 8.64 16.21 -9.14
N ALA A 70 8.52 15.24 -8.24
CA ALA A 70 7.32 14.98 -7.46
C ALA A 70 7.56 15.29 -5.98
N GLY A 71 6.49 15.70 -5.30
CA GLY A 71 6.44 15.83 -3.85
C GLY A 71 5.13 15.30 -3.30
N ILE A 72 5.11 14.98 -2.01
CA ILE A 72 3.91 14.51 -1.30
C ILE A 72 3.51 15.57 -0.27
N GLU A 73 2.26 16.01 -0.35
CA GLU A 73 1.59 16.70 0.74
C GLU A 73 0.57 15.73 1.34
N TYR A 74 0.59 15.51 2.65
CA TYR A 74 -0.27 14.50 3.25
C TYR A 74 -1.11 15.01 4.41
N GLU A 75 -2.30 14.42 4.55
CA GLU A 75 -3.16 14.51 5.73
C GLU A 75 -3.28 13.11 6.36
N ILE A 76 -3.32 13.05 7.69
CA ILE A 76 -3.54 11.80 8.42
C ILE A 76 -4.84 11.95 9.21
N VAL A 77 -5.81 11.10 8.89
CA VAL A 77 -7.11 11.05 9.56
C VAL A 77 -7.21 9.72 10.31
N ARG A 78 -7.79 9.78 11.52
CA ARG A 78 -8.04 8.62 12.36
C ARG A 78 -9.54 8.51 12.57
N PRO A 79 -10.25 7.68 11.79
CA PRO A 79 -11.65 7.38 12.07
C PRO A 79 -11.82 6.93 13.52
N ASP A 80 -12.88 7.39 14.17
CA ASP A 80 -13.19 7.10 15.58
C ASP A 80 -13.98 5.80 15.78
N HIS A 81 -14.13 5.02 14.71
CA HIS A 81 -14.82 3.74 14.67
C HIS A 81 -13.93 2.61 14.13
N ALA A 82 -14.38 1.38 14.36
CA ALA A 82 -13.71 0.18 13.85
C ALA A 82 -13.99 -0.04 12.37
N LEU A 83 -13.03 -0.59 11.63
CA LEU A 83 -13.32 -1.21 10.34
C LEU A 83 -14.13 -2.48 10.57
N THR A 84 -15.33 -2.58 9.99
CA THR A 84 -16.29 -3.66 10.28
C THR A 84 -16.59 -4.59 9.11
N SER A 85 -16.00 -4.34 7.95
CA SER A 85 -16.13 -5.21 6.78
C SER A 85 -14.80 -5.31 6.03
N LEU A 86 -14.66 -6.41 5.29
CA LEU A 86 -13.58 -6.59 4.33
C LEU A 86 -14.15 -7.30 3.10
N THR A 87 -13.66 -6.89 1.94
CA THR A 87 -14.00 -7.51 0.68
C THR A 87 -13.15 -8.74 0.46
N ARG A 88 -13.80 -9.78 -0.07
CA ARG A 88 -13.14 -11.01 -0.47
C ARG A 88 -12.47 -10.82 -1.83
N GLU A 89 -11.14 -10.91 -1.87
CA GLU A 89 -10.34 -10.83 -3.10
C GLU A 89 -10.26 -12.19 -3.81
N SER A 90 -10.15 -13.28 -3.03
CA SER A 90 -10.10 -14.64 -3.55
C SER A 90 -10.82 -15.62 -2.63
N SER A 91 -10.81 -16.92 -2.94
CA SER A 91 -11.58 -17.93 -2.19
C SER A 91 -11.33 -17.92 -0.68
N SER A 92 -10.16 -17.43 -0.24
CA SER A 92 -9.76 -17.36 1.17
C SER A 92 -9.06 -16.07 1.59
N ARG A 93 -8.95 -15.03 0.75
CA ARG A 93 -8.23 -13.78 1.08
C ARG A 93 -9.16 -12.57 1.12
N PHE A 94 -8.86 -11.64 2.03
CA PHE A 94 -9.66 -10.47 2.32
C PHE A 94 -8.78 -9.22 2.45
N TRP A 95 -9.36 -8.07 2.12
CA TRP A 95 -8.69 -6.78 2.21
C TRP A 95 -9.72 -5.65 2.42
N PRO A 96 -9.30 -4.48 2.95
CA PRO A 96 -10.14 -3.28 2.98
C PRO A 96 -10.22 -2.71 1.57
N SER A 97 -11.30 -3.01 0.85
CA SER A 97 -11.56 -2.37 -0.43
C SER A 97 -12.08 -0.94 -0.23
N PRO A 98 -12.18 -0.15 -1.31
CA PRO A 98 -12.83 1.15 -1.24
C PRO A 98 -14.31 1.09 -0.79
N ASP A 99 -15.00 -0.04 -0.97
CA ASP A 99 -16.39 -0.19 -0.52
C ASP A 99 -16.48 -0.44 0.99
N ASP A 100 -15.47 -1.08 1.57
CA ASP A 100 -15.38 -1.29 3.03
C ASP A 100 -15.08 0.00 3.79
N THR A 101 -14.49 0.97 3.10
CA THR A 101 -14.09 2.28 3.64
C THR A 101 -14.94 3.43 3.09
N ARG A 102 -16.04 3.11 2.37
CA ARG A 102 -16.84 4.07 1.58
C ARG A 102 -17.25 5.32 2.37
N ALA A 103 -17.77 5.14 3.58
CA ALA A 103 -18.25 6.26 4.40
C ALA A 103 -17.12 7.25 4.68
N ASP A 104 -15.93 6.77 5.04
CA ASP A 104 -14.75 7.60 5.29
C ASP A 104 -14.19 8.21 4.00
N LEU A 105 -14.26 7.50 2.87
CA LEU A 105 -13.88 8.07 1.57
C LEU A 105 -14.80 9.22 1.18
N ASP A 106 -16.11 9.08 1.37
CA ASP A 106 -17.09 10.11 1.02
C ASP A 106 -16.96 11.33 1.94
N GLU A 107 -16.65 11.13 3.23
CA GLU A 107 -16.46 12.20 4.20
C GLU A 107 -15.10 12.91 4.02
N PHE A 108 -14.00 12.14 4.02
CA PHE A 108 -12.66 12.71 4.12
C PHE A 108 -12.00 12.92 2.76
N ALA A 109 -12.32 12.10 1.76
CA ALA A 109 -11.71 12.11 0.43
C ALA A 109 -12.72 12.25 -0.73
N PRO A 110 -13.54 13.32 -0.76
CA PRO A 110 -14.42 13.56 -1.88
C PRO A 110 -13.63 13.70 -3.19
N PRO A 111 -14.26 13.41 -4.36
CA PRO A 111 -13.57 13.42 -5.64
C PRO A 111 -12.74 14.69 -5.91
N GLY A 112 -11.50 14.49 -6.34
CA GLY A 112 -10.55 15.56 -6.66
C GLY A 112 -9.85 16.23 -5.47
N LYS A 113 -10.14 15.83 -4.22
CA LYS A 113 -9.42 16.35 -3.05
C LYS A 113 -8.00 15.78 -2.91
N TYR A 114 -7.84 14.49 -3.19
CA TYR A 114 -6.58 13.77 -3.10
C TYR A 114 -6.25 13.06 -4.41
N ASP A 115 -4.94 12.96 -4.70
CA ASP A 115 -4.41 12.15 -5.79
C ASP A 115 -4.18 10.70 -5.34
N SER A 116 -3.93 10.49 -4.05
CA SER A 116 -3.64 9.18 -3.45
C SER A 116 -4.28 9.00 -2.08
N ILE A 117 -4.76 7.79 -1.80
CA ILE A 117 -5.38 7.41 -0.54
C ILE A 117 -4.69 6.14 -0.02
N PHE A 118 -4.30 6.17 1.23
CA PHE A 118 -3.79 5.02 1.96
C PHE A 118 -4.73 4.64 3.09
N ILE A 119 -4.84 3.34 3.34
CA ILE A 119 -5.52 2.76 4.48
C ILE A 119 -4.50 2.00 5.32
N PHE A 120 -4.38 2.34 6.60
CA PHE A 120 -3.75 1.48 7.59
C PHE A 120 -4.84 0.69 8.33
N TRP A 121 -4.67 -0.62 8.48
CA TRP A 121 -5.65 -1.49 9.13
C TRP A 121 -5.02 -2.60 10.00
N PRO A 122 -5.62 -2.94 11.15
CA PRO A 122 -5.04 -3.85 12.14
C PRO A 122 -5.37 -5.33 11.83
N GLN A 123 -4.85 -5.82 10.70
CA GLN A 123 -5.05 -7.17 10.16
C GLN A 123 -4.53 -8.32 11.04
N ARG A 124 -3.51 -8.07 11.87
CA ARG A 124 -2.80 -9.08 12.69
C ARG A 124 -2.90 -8.74 14.16
N ASN A 125 -3.25 -9.70 15.01
CA ASN A 125 -3.07 -9.57 16.44
C ASN A 125 -1.66 -10.07 16.82
N LEU A 126 -0.72 -9.15 17.00
CA LEU A 126 0.69 -9.48 17.24
C LEU A 126 0.94 -10.19 18.58
N LYS A 127 -0.01 -10.14 19.53
CA LYS A 127 0.13 -10.80 20.85
C LYS A 127 -0.11 -12.30 20.79
N ASN A 128 -1.04 -12.75 19.95
CA ASN A 128 -1.44 -14.16 19.87
C ASN A 128 -1.19 -14.78 18.48
N GLY A 129 -0.72 -13.99 17.51
CA GLY A 129 -0.37 -14.41 16.16
C GLY A 129 -1.56 -14.76 15.27
N THR A 130 -2.79 -14.38 15.65
CA THR A 130 -3.97 -14.55 14.79
C THR A 130 -4.04 -13.44 13.76
N ALA A 131 -4.52 -13.77 12.58
CA ALA A 131 -4.52 -12.85 11.45
C ALA A 131 -5.71 -13.12 10.52
N VAL A 132 -6.26 -12.05 9.94
CA VAL A 132 -7.19 -12.16 8.82
C VAL A 132 -6.41 -12.53 7.57
N PRO A 133 -6.72 -13.62 6.84
CA PRO A 133 -5.96 -13.99 5.66
C PRO A 133 -5.98 -12.88 4.58
N CYS A 134 -4.82 -12.30 4.28
CA CYS A 134 -4.60 -11.33 3.21
C CYS A 134 -3.60 -11.89 2.19
N HIS A 135 -3.62 -11.41 0.95
CA HIS A 135 -2.71 -11.88 -0.10
C HIS A 135 -1.27 -11.40 0.13
N ALA A 136 -1.12 -10.15 0.53
CA ALA A 136 0.17 -9.51 0.78
C ALA A 136 0.09 -8.58 2.01
N TRP A 137 1.22 -7.94 2.35
CA TRP A 137 1.28 -6.98 3.45
C TRP A 137 0.56 -5.67 3.09
N GLY A 138 0.81 -5.15 1.90
CA GLY A 138 -0.01 -4.13 1.27
C GLY A 138 -0.67 -4.65 0.00
N LEU A 139 -1.75 -3.99 -0.39
CA LEU A 139 -2.45 -4.18 -1.65
C LEU A 139 -2.86 -2.82 -2.20
N ALA A 140 -2.67 -2.61 -3.49
CA ALA A 140 -2.92 -1.33 -4.11
C ALA A 140 -3.64 -1.45 -5.46
N MET A 141 -4.26 -0.35 -5.87
CA MET A 141 -4.93 -0.22 -7.14
C MET A 141 -4.82 1.21 -7.69
N GLY A 142 -4.90 1.31 -9.02
CA GLY A 142 -5.01 2.58 -9.71
C GLY A 142 -6.31 3.32 -9.41
N ALA A 143 -6.36 4.59 -9.80
CA ALA A 143 -7.54 5.41 -9.64
C ALA A 143 -8.77 4.89 -10.39
N SER A 144 -9.93 4.92 -9.74
CA SER A 144 -11.21 4.49 -10.28
C SER A 144 -12.35 5.33 -9.68
N GLU A 145 -13.58 5.12 -10.16
CA GLU A 145 -14.78 5.68 -9.55
C GLU A 145 -14.94 5.22 -8.09
N SER A 146 -14.63 3.94 -7.80
CA SER A 146 -14.72 3.41 -6.43
C SER A 146 -13.72 4.08 -5.47
N THR A 147 -12.64 4.70 -5.95
CA THR A 147 -11.67 5.40 -5.10
C THR A 147 -11.80 6.93 -5.16
N ASN A 148 -12.95 7.44 -5.62
CA ASN A 148 -13.20 8.86 -5.83
C ASN A 148 -12.14 9.52 -6.76
N GLY A 149 -11.58 8.73 -7.69
CA GLY A 149 -10.58 9.18 -8.66
C GLY A 149 -9.14 9.26 -8.13
N ALA A 150 -8.87 8.82 -6.90
CA ALA A 150 -7.52 8.76 -6.33
C ALA A 150 -6.91 7.36 -6.45
N THR A 151 -5.58 7.23 -6.46
CA THR A 151 -4.95 5.90 -6.24
C THR A 151 -5.30 5.39 -4.85
N TYR A 152 -5.32 4.08 -4.64
CA TYR A 152 -5.70 3.50 -3.36
C TYR A 152 -4.75 2.38 -2.95
N ALA A 153 -4.30 2.38 -1.70
CA ALA A 153 -3.46 1.34 -1.13
C ALA A 153 -3.86 1.02 0.31
N ALA A 154 -3.93 -0.26 0.67
CA ALA A 154 -4.23 -0.73 2.02
C ALA A 154 -3.05 -1.52 2.59
N ILE A 155 -2.48 -1.06 3.70
CA ILE A 155 -1.29 -1.62 4.35
C ILE A 155 -1.67 -2.14 5.74
N ALA A 156 -1.41 -3.42 5.98
CA ALA A 156 -1.67 -4.05 7.26
C ALA A 156 -0.65 -3.64 8.35
N ASN A 157 -1.04 -3.76 9.62
CA ASN A 157 -0.08 -3.69 10.73
C ASN A 157 0.95 -4.84 10.68
N ALA A 158 2.13 -4.58 11.22
CA ALA A 158 3.24 -5.53 11.27
C ALA A 158 4.10 -5.31 12.55
N PRO A 159 4.90 -6.31 12.96
CA PRO A 159 5.89 -6.13 14.02
C PRO A 159 6.86 -5.00 13.73
N SER A 160 7.38 -4.33 14.77
CA SER A 160 8.31 -3.19 14.63
C SER A 160 9.47 -3.46 13.69
N SER A 161 10.06 -4.66 13.75
CA SER A 161 11.17 -5.04 12.87
C SER A 161 10.82 -4.95 11.39
N ALA A 162 9.58 -5.24 10.98
CA ALA A 162 9.18 -5.13 9.58
C ALA A 162 9.24 -3.68 9.07
N TRP A 163 8.96 -2.70 9.94
CA TRP A 163 9.03 -1.27 9.60
C TRP A 163 10.46 -0.71 9.61
N GLU A 164 11.36 -1.35 10.38
CA GLU A 164 12.73 -0.91 10.61
C GLU A 164 13.76 -1.55 9.66
N ASN A 165 13.37 -2.62 8.95
CA ASN A 165 14.28 -3.41 8.12
C ASN A 165 14.78 -2.67 6.86
N GLU A 166 14.06 -1.65 6.37
CA GLU A 166 14.32 -1.03 5.07
C GLU A 166 14.33 0.49 5.16
N ALA A 167 14.50 1.15 4.01
CA ALA A 167 14.42 2.60 3.94
C ALA A 167 13.08 3.06 4.53
N ARG A 168 13.15 4.02 5.45
CA ARG A 168 11.97 4.57 6.13
C ARG A 168 11.01 5.14 5.09
N GLY A 169 9.82 4.55 4.99
CA GLY A 169 8.82 4.94 3.99
C GLY A 169 8.71 4.02 2.78
N GLU A 170 9.60 3.05 2.62
CA GLU A 170 9.71 2.25 1.39
C GLU A 170 8.46 1.42 1.12
N VAL A 171 7.87 0.77 2.12
CA VAL A 171 6.61 0.02 1.93
C VAL A 171 5.47 0.92 1.42
N TRP A 172 5.39 2.17 1.88
CA TRP A 172 4.37 3.11 1.42
C TRP A 172 4.67 3.60 0.00
N LEU A 173 5.95 3.79 -0.33
CA LEU A 173 6.39 4.10 -1.68
C LEU A 173 6.03 2.96 -2.64
N HIS A 174 6.32 1.72 -2.28
CA HIS A 174 6.01 0.53 -3.05
C HIS A 174 4.51 0.48 -3.39
N GLU A 175 3.66 0.54 -2.37
CA GLU A 175 2.21 0.45 -2.55
C GLU A 175 1.63 1.65 -3.31
N TRP A 176 2.23 2.83 -3.15
CA TRP A 176 1.88 3.99 -3.96
C TRP A 176 2.25 3.82 -5.43
N LEU A 177 3.40 3.20 -5.71
CA LEU A 177 3.89 3.01 -7.07
C LEU A 177 2.95 2.14 -7.91
N HIS A 178 2.29 1.14 -7.33
CA HIS A 178 1.22 0.39 -8.03
C HIS A 178 0.16 1.33 -8.64
N GLY A 179 -0.35 2.27 -7.84
CA GLY A 179 -1.34 3.25 -8.30
C GLY A 179 -0.77 4.28 -9.27
N VAL A 180 0.45 4.74 -9.04
CA VAL A 180 1.13 5.75 -9.87
C VAL A 180 1.53 5.19 -11.23
N CYS A 181 2.06 3.97 -11.27
CA CYS A 181 2.35 3.24 -12.50
C CYS A 181 1.07 3.09 -13.33
N ALA A 182 -0.05 2.71 -12.72
CA ALA A 182 -1.35 2.69 -13.40
C ALA A 182 -1.76 4.08 -13.94
N HIS A 183 -1.56 5.14 -13.16
CA HIS A 183 -1.87 6.53 -13.56
C HIS A 183 -1.07 6.97 -14.81
N PHE A 184 0.23 6.69 -14.86
CA PHE A 184 1.07 7.04 -16.01
C PHE A 184 0.86 6.09 -17.19
N ALA A 185 0.56 4.81 -16.94
CA ALA A 185 0.21 3.84 -17.98
C ALA A 185 -1.04 4.28 -18.77
N GLN A 186 -2.07 4.76 -18.06
CA GLN A 186 -3.27 5.33 -18.69
C GLN A 186 -2.98 6.56 -19.57
N ARG A 187 -1.82 7.21 -19.39
CA ARG A 187 -1.36 8.37 -20.17
C ARG A 187 -0.38 7.98 -21.29
N GLY A 188 -0.19 6.70 -21.54
CA GLY A 188 0.61 6.18 -22.64
C GLY A 188 2.09 5.93 -22.31
N HIS A 189 2.48 6.03 -21.04
CA HIS A 189 3.81 5.60 -20.61
C HIS A 189 3.82 4.08 -20.43
N VAL A 190 4.92 3.43 -20.82
CA VAL A 190 5.03 1.96 -20.73
C VAL A 190 5.82 1.60 -19.48
N MET A 191 5.18 0.87 -18.57
CA MET A 191 5.81 0.34 -17.36
C MET A 191 6.56 -0.96 -17.69
N PRO A 192 7.65 -1.28 -17.00
CA PRO A 192 8.29 -2.58 -17.12
C PRO A 192 7.34 -3.70 -16.65
N GLU A 193 7.62 -4.94 -17.06
CA GLU A 193 6.88 -6.10 -16.58
C GLU A 193 6.89 -6.15 -15.04
N HIS A 194 5.72 -6.39 -14.44
CA HIS A 194 5.49 -6.37 -12.99
C HIS A 194 5.72 -5.03 -12.27
N ASP A 195 5.73 -3.89 -12.97
CA ASP A 195 5.67 -2.54 -12.38
C ASP A 195 6.40 -2.36 -11.02
N ALA A 196 5.73 -2.12 -9.89
CA ALA A 196 6.39 -1.91 -8.60
C ALA A 196 6.98 -3.21 -7.99
N ASP A 197 6.51 -4.38 -8.44
CA ASP A 197 6.99 -5.71 -8.04
C ASP A 197 8.16 -6.23 -8.90
N GLY A 198 8.50 -5.56 -10.00
CA GLY A 198 9.40 -6.08 -11.03
C GLY A 198 10.90 -6.10 -10.70
N GLY A 199 11.31 -5.63 -9.52
CA GLY A 199 12.73 -5.41 -9.20
C GLY A 199 13.63 -6.63 -9.46
N GLU A 200 13.25 -7.80 -8.95
CA GLU A 200 14.03 -9.03 -9.14
C GLU A 200 14.07 -9.48 -10.61
N LEU A 201 12.94 -9.37 -11.32
CA LEU A 201 12.82 -9.75 -12.73
C LEU A 201 13.76 -8.94 -13.62
N HIS A 202 13.97 -7.67 -13.27
CA HIS A 202 14.84 -6.75 -14.02
C HIS A 202 16.29 -6.72 -13.49
N GLY A 203 16.66 -7.71 -12.66
CA GLY A 203 18.04 -7.91 -12.20
C GLY A 203 18.50 -7.00 -11.06
N TYR A 204 17.57 -6.31 -10.40
CA TYR A 204 17.89 -5.53 -9.20
C TYR A 204 18.00 -6.47 -8.00
N ALA A 205 18.90 -6.13 -7.08
CA ALA A 205 19.05 -6.84 -5.82
C ALA A 205 18.43 -6.00 -4.69
N ARG A 206 17.59 -6.64 -3.88
CA ARG A 206 17.02 -5.99 -2.69
C ARG A 206 18.12 -5.68 -1.68
N SER A 207 18.22 -4.40 -1.29
CA SER A 207 19.13 -3.96 -0.25
C SER A 207 18.58 -4.29 1.14
N PRO A 208 19.42 -4.81 2.07
CA PRO A 208 18.99 -5.08 3.44
C PRO A 208 18.73 -3.82 4.28
N THR A 209 19.03 -2.64 3.76
CA THR A 209 18.80 -1.36 4.46
C THR A 209 18.01 -0.35 3.64
N ALA A 210 18.03 -0.49 2.30
CA ALA A 210 17.35 0.41 1.40
C ALA A 210 16.15 -0.25 0.69
N GLY A 211 15.92 -1.54 0.90
CA GLY A 211 14.88 -2.29 0.20
C GLY A 211 15.08 -2.23 -1.31
N TRP A 212 14.05 -1.85 -2.05
CA TRP A 212 14.05 -1.77 -3.51
C TRP A 212 14.29 -0.36 -4.06
N THR A 213 14.80 0.58 -3.28
CA THR A 213 14.93 1.99 -3.71
C THR A 213 15.75 2.18 -4.99
N ASP A 214 16.72 1.33 -5.29
CA ASP A 214 17.48 1.40 -6.54
C ASP A 214 16.61 1.07 -7.75
N TYR A 215 15.76 0.04 -7.63
CA TYR A 215 14.75 -0.27 -8.63
C TYR A 215 13.74 0.87 -8.78
N TYR A 216 13.22 1.39 -7.66
CA TYR A 216 12.26 2.48 -7.68
C TYR A 216 12.83 3.77 -8.28
N ARG A 217 14.12 4.06 -8.05
CA ARG A 217 14.79 5.19 -8.70
C ARG A 217 14.73 5.08 -10.23
N ASP A 218 15.01 3.89 -10.76
CA ASP A 218 14.98 3.66 -12.20
C ASP A 218 13.55 3.59 -12.74
N LEU A 219 12.62 2.98 -12.01
CA LEU A 219 11.19 2.96 -12.35
C LEU A 219 10.63 4.39 -12.43
N MET A 220 10.95 5.24 -11.46
CA MET A 220 10.49 6.63 -11.37
C MET A 220 11.27 7.61 -12.26
N SER A 221 12.28 7.14 -12.98
CA SER A 221 13.03 7.95 -13.94
C SER A 221 12.99 7.41 -15.38
N GLY A 222 12.25 6.31 -15.60
CA GLY A 222 12.08 5.68 -16.90
C GLY A 222 13.35 4.97 -17.38
N ASN A 223 14.09 4.35 -16.45
CA ASN A 223 15.41 3.77 -16.69
C ASN A 223 15.50 2.26 -16.45
N VAL A 224 14.40 1.58 -16.10
CA VAL A 224 14.38 0.11 -15.96
C VAL A 224 14.65 -0.51 -17.32
N LEU A 225 15.66 -1.38 -17.41
CA LEU A 225 16.07 -2.02 -18.66
C LEU A 225 15.35 -3.37 -18.85
N GLU A 226 14.60 -3.50 -19.94
CA GLU A 226 13.93 -4.73 -20.35
C GLU A 226 14.13 -4.91 -21.87
N ASP A 227 14.68 -6.04 -22.30
CA ASP A 227 14.98 -6.35 -23.71
C ASP A 227 15.72 -5.24 -24.49
N GLY A 228 16.67 -4.57 -23.82
CA GLY A 228 17.48 -3.50 -24.40
C GLY A 228 16.76 -2.15 -24.54
N LYS A 229 15.54 -2.04 -24.01
CA LYS A 229 14.74 -0.80 -23.97
C LYS A 229 14.56 -0.33 -22.54
N ARG A 230 14.28 0.96 -22.38
CA ARG A 230 14.04 1.58 -21.07
C ARG A 230 12.55 1.83 -20.87
N PHE A 231 12.06 1.44 -19.69
CA PHE A 231 10.65 1.56 -19.29
C PHE A 231 10.54 2.23 -17.91
N GLY A 232 9.31 2.60 -17.57
CA GLY A 232 8.96 3.31 -16.34
C GLY A 232 8.40 4.70 -16.61
N ILE A 233 8.46 5.57 -15.60
CA ILE A 233 7.91 6.93 -15.63
C ILE A 233 9.02 7.90 -16.02
N PRO A 234 9.01 8.45 -17.24
CA PRO A 234 10.04 9.40 -17.67
C PRO A 234 10.06 10.64 -16.75
N ALA A 235 11.25 11.19 -16.53
CA ALA A 235 11.44 12.28 -15.60
C ALA A 235 10.56 13.52 -15.91
N ASP A 236 10.33 13.81 -17.18
CA ASP A 236 9.47 14.91 -17.65
C ASP A 236 7.97 14.66 -17.43
N ALA A 237 7.52 13.40 -17.36
CA ALA A 237 6.13 13.05 -17.10
C ALA A 237 5.65 13.55 -15.73
N TRP A 238 6.54 13.65 -14.74
CA TRP A 238 6.23 14.14 -13.39
C TRP A 238 5.87 15.63 -13.31
N VAL A 239 6.20 16.42 -14.33
CA VAL A 239 5.94 17.88 -14.34
C VAL A 239 4.93 18.30 -15.41
N ALA A 240 4.40 17.34 -16.16
CA ALA A 240 3.40 17.54 -17.20
C ALA A 240 1.98 17.70 -16.64
#